data_AF-A0A2V7HZT1-F1
#
_entry.id   AF-A0A2V7HZT1-F1
#
_cell.length_a   1.000
_cell.length_b   1.000
_cell.length_c   1.000
_cell.angle_alpha   90.00
_cell.angle_beta   90.00
_cell.angle_gamma   90.00
#
_symmetry.space_group_name_H-M   'P 1'
#
loop_
_entity.id
_entity.type
_entity.pdbx_description
1 polymer ?
#
loop_
_entity_poly.entity_id
_entity_poly.type
_entity_poly.pdbx_seq_one_letter_code
_entity_poly.pdbx_strand_id
1 'polypeptide(L)' 'MSCQAPFRIRAEVARLLDLPESRVRVIAPDVGGGFGVKSGPYREEVLLSWLARRLGRPVKWVATRSEDQI' A
#
# COMPACT_ATOMS: atom_id res chain seq x y z
N MET A 1 -1.37 6.33 -1.34
CA MET A 1 -1.93 4.97 -1.19
C MET A 1 -3.37 5.12 -0.76
N SER A 2 -4.33 4.56 -1.50
CA SER A 2 -5.75 4.62 -1.14
C SER A 2 -6.19 3.25 -0.62
N CYS A 3 -6.63 3.16 0.64
CA CYS A 3 -7.03 1.89 1.25
C CYS A 3 -8.15 2.07 2.29
N GLN A 4 -8.88 1.00 2.58
CA GLN A 4 -9.94 0.94 3.60
C GLN A 4 -9.51 0.14 4.85
N ALA A 5 -8.36 -0.54 4.80
CA ALA A 5 -7.86 -1.37 5.90
C ALA A 5 -6.37 -1.07 6.23
N PRO A 6 -6.03 0.14 6.72
CA PRO A 6 -4.65 0.58 6.91
C PRO A 6 -3.83 -0.30 7.87
N PHE A 7 -4.46 -0.80 8.95
CA PHE A 7 -3.78 -1.69 9.91
C PHE A 7 -3.46 -3.06 9.31
N ARG A 8 -4.37 -3.61 8.48
CA ARG A 8 -4.13 -4.87 7.78
C ARG A 8 -2.96 -4.74 6.79
N ILE A 9 -2.94 -3.66 6.02
CA ILE A 9 -1.83 -3.37 5.10
C ILE A 9 -0.53 -3.18 5.87
N ARG A 10 -0.54 -2.49 7.02
CA ARG A 10 0.63 -2.32 7.88
C ARG A 10 1.23 -3.67 8.29
N ALA A 11 0.39 -4.60 8.76
CA ALA A 11 0.81 -5.93 9.16
C ALA A 11 1.42 -6.73 7.99
N GLU A 12 0.78 -6.68 6.80
CA GLU A 12 1.29 -7.40 5.62
C GLU A 12 2.60 -6.82 5.09
N VAL A 13 2.72 -5.49 5.00
CA VAL A 13 3.96 -4.84 4.57
C VAL A 13 5.10 -5.14 5.56
N ALA A 14 4.83 -5.10 6.87
CA ALA A 14 5.81 -5.45 7.88
C ALA A 14 6.29 -6.90 7.72
N ARG A 15 5.35 -7.84 7.57
CA ARG A 15 5.63 -9.27 7.38
C ARG A 15 6.43 -9.55 6.12
N LEU A 16 6.03 -9.00 4.97
CA LEU A 16 6.65 -9.30 3.68
C LEU A 16 8.01 -8.63 3.48
N LEU A 17 8.26 -7.53 4.17
CA LEU A 17 9.53 -6.80 4.09
C LEU A 17 10.49 -7.09 5.26
N ASP A 18 10.14 -8.08 6.09
CA ASP A 18 10.87 -8.49 7.30
C ASP A 18 11.22 -7.29 8.19
N LEU A 19 10.18 -6.52 8.55
CA LEU A 19 10.28 -5.36 9.42
C LEU A 19 9.44 -5.56 10.68
N PRO A 20 9.89 -5.04 11.83
CA PRO A 20 8.99 -4.84 12.96
C PRO A 20 7.83 -3.94 12.54
N GLU A 21 6.59 -4.30 12.91
CA GLU A 21 5.40 -3.52 12.56
C GLU A 21 5.47 -2.07 13.08
N SER A 22 6.18 -1.84 14.20
CA SER A 22 6.46 -0.53 14.77
C SER A 22 7.29 0.39 13.85
N ARG A 23 8.01 -0.17 12.88
CA ARG A 23 8.76 0.60 11.87
C ARG A 23 7.96 0.87 10.60
N VAL A 24 6.70 0.43 10.53
CA VAL A 24 5.84 0.63 9.36
C VAL A 24 4.68 1.53 9.74
N ARG A 25 4.50 2.62 8.99
CA ARG A 25 3.35 3.51 9.15
C ARG A 25 2.56 3.55 7.85
N VAL A 26 1.29 3.18 7.91
CA VAL A 26 0.34 3.31 6.82
C VAL A 26 -0.60 4.47 7.12
N ILE A 27 -0.71 5.41 6.18
CA ILE A 27 -1.62 6.56 6.28
C ILE A 27 -2.64 6.44 5.14
N ALA A 28 -3.92 6.38 5.50
CA ALA A 28 -5.04 6.45 4.56
C ALA A 28 -5.59 7.89 4.54
N PRO A 29 -5.27 8.69 3.50
CA PRO A 29 -5.88 10.02 3.31
C PRO A 29 -7.33 9.87 2.79
N ASP A 30 -7.98 10.98 2.45
CA ASP A 30 -9.31 10.97 1.82
C ASP A 30 -9.34 10.05 0.59
N VAL A 31 -10.32 9.13 0.54
CA VAL A 31 -10.48 8.15 -0.53
C VAL A 31 -11.76 8.47 -1.31
N GLY A 32 -11.62 8.77 -2.60
CA GLY A 32 -12.74 9.04 -3.53
C GLY A 32 -13.57 7.80 -3.92
N GLY A 33 -13.96 6.99 -2.94
CA GLY A 33 -14.70 5.75 -3.15
C GLY A 33 -13.81 4.50 -3.18
N GLY A 34 -14.28 3.46 -2.49
CA GLY A 34 -13.65 2.14 -2.45
C GLY A 34 -14.63 0.99 -2.72
N PHE A 35 -15.89 1.11 -2.29
CA PHE A 35 -16.96 0.13 -2.57
C PHE A 35 -16.55 -1.35 -2.35
N GLY A 36 -15.64 -1.60 -1.41
CA GLY A 36 -15.11 -2.93 -1.06
C GLY A 36 -13.78 -3.29 -1.74
N VAL A 37 -13.47 -2.72 -2.90
CA VAL A 37 -12.28 -3.07 -3.70
C VAL A 37 -10.98 -2.72 -2.97
N LYS A 38 -10.99 -1.63 -2.19
CA LYS A 38 -9.82 -1.13 -1.43
C LYS A 38 -9.66 -1.71 -0.01
N SER A 39 -10.32 -2.82 0.30
CA SER A 39 -10.32 -3.44 1.65
C SER A 39 -9.23 -4.49 1.88
N GLY A 40 -8.66 -5.02 0.80
CA GLY A 40 -7.56 -5.97 0.82
C GLY A 40 -6.20 -5.31 0.55
N PRO A 41 -5.10 -5.98 0.89
CA PRO A 41 -3.77 -5.57 0.46
C PRO A 41 -3.60 -5.86 -1.04
N TYR A 42 -3.28 -4.83 -1.80
CA TYR A 42 -2.81 -4.90 -3.17
C TYR A 42 -1.31 -5.18 -3.24
N ARG A 43 -0.88 -5.84 -4.31
CA ARG A 43 0.54 -6.19 -4.53
C ARG A 43 1.42 -4.96 -4.56
N GLU A 44 0.87 -3.87 -5.07
CA GLU A 44 1.48 -2.57 -5.25
C GLU A 44 1.87 -1.94 -3.91
N GLU A 45 1.11 -2.14 -2.84
CA GLU A 45 1.45 -1.58 -1.53
C GLU A 45 2.78 -2.15 -1.00
N VAL A 46 3.00 -3.45 -1.19
CA VAL A 46 4.23 -4.14 -0.78
C VAL A 46 5.36 -3.81 -1.76
N LEU A 47 5.09 -3.89 -3.07
CA LEU A 47 6.08 -3.65 -4.11
C LEU A 47 6.64 -2.22 -4.05
N LEU A 48 5.77 -1.22 -3.90
CA LEU A 48 6.19 0.18 -3.81
C LEU A 48 6.96 0.46 -2.52
N SER A 49 6.57 -0.18 -1.41
CA SER A 49 7.30 -0.08 -0.15
C SER A 49 8.71 -0.67 -0.25
N TRP A 50 8.85 -1.83 -0.90
CA TRP A 50 10.15 -2.43 -1.21
C TRP A 50 10.98 -1.55 -2.15
N LEU A 51 10.37 -1.03 -3.22
CA LEU A 51 11.04 -0.20 -4.22
C LEU A 51 11.55 1.11 -3.61
N ALA A 52 10.75 1.77 -2.77
CA ALA A 52 11.16 2.97 -2.06
C ALA A 52 12.36 2.73 -1.15
N ARG A 53 12.39 1.59 -0.43
CA ARG A 53 13.56 1.18 0.37
C ARG A 53 14.79 0.95 -0.50
N ARG A 54 14.64 0.24 -1.61
CA ARG A 54 15.75 -0.07 -2.54
C ARG A 54 16.34 1.18 -3.19
N LEU A 55 15.51 2.16 -3.54
CA LEU A 55 15.93 3.41 -4.19
C LEU A 55 16.37 4.49 -3.19
N GLY A 56 16.14 4.28 -1.89
CA GLY A 56 16.44 5.27 -0.84
C GLY A 56 15.66 6.57 -0.99
N ARG A 57 14.50 6.56 -1.66
CA ARG A 57 13.69 7.75 -1.93
C ARG A 57 12.20 7.44 -1.99
N PRO A 58 11.32 8.43 -1.73
CA PRO A 58 9.88 8.24 -1.87
C PRO A 58 9.48 7.84 -3.29
N VAL A 59 8.50 6.94 -3.41
CA VAL A 59 7.91 6.50 -4.68
C VAL A 59 6.41 6.77 -4.65
N LYS A 60 5.89 7.36 -5.72
CA LYS A 60 4.46 7.57 -5.93
C LYS A 60 4.01 6.75 -7.14
N TRP A 61 2.91 6.05 -6.98
CA TRP A 61 2.23 5.34 -8.06
C TRP A 61 0.73 5.64 -8.01
N VAL A 62 0.14 5.71 -9.20
CA VAL A 62 -1.29 5.89 -9.42
C VAL A 62 -1.64 4.99 -10.60
N ALA A 63 -2.56 4.06 -10.39
CA ALA A 63 -3.05 3.18 -11.44
C ALA A 63 -3.74 4.00 -12.54
N THR A 64 -3.59 3.55 -13.78
CA THR A 64 -4.50 3.92 -14.86
C THR A 64 -5.85 3.23 -14.69
N ARG A 65 -6.88 3.74 -15.36
CA ARG A 65 -8.22 3.14 -15.34
C ARG A 65 -8.20 1.67 -15.77
N SER A 66 -7.37 1.33 -16.76
CA SER A 66 -7.28 -0.02 -17.28
C SER A 66 -6.57 -0.97 -16.32
N GLU A 67 -5.59 -0.50 -15.54
CA GLU A 67 -4.95 -1.31 -14.49
C GLU A 67 -5.89 -1.61 -13.32
N ASP A 68 -6.77 -0.65 -12.97
CA ASP A 68 -7.76 -0.81 -11.89
C ASP A 68 -8.90 -1.81 -12.21
N GLN A 69 -9.04 -2.23 -13.47
CA GLN A 69 -10.14 -3.10 -13.94
C GLN A 69 -9.74 -4.58 -14.07
N ILE A 70 -8.50 -4.93 -13.74
CA ILE A 70 -7.92 -6.28 -13.89
C ILE A 70 -7.74 -6.90 -12.50
#